data_AF-A0A1A8HZH5-F1
#
_entry.id   AF-A0A1A8HZH5-F1
#
_cell.length_a   1.000
_cell.length_b   1.000
_cell.length_c   1.000
_cell.angle_alpha   90.00
_cell.angle_beta   90.00
_cell.angle_gamma   90.00
#
_symmetry.space_group_name_H-M   'P 1'
#
loop_
_entity.id
_entity.type
_entity.pdbx_description
1 polymer ?
#
loop_
_entity_poly.entity_id
_entity_poly.type
_entity_poly.pdbx_seq_one_letter_code
_entity_poly.pdbx_strand_id
1 'polypeptide(L)'
;MSISSIGGLILDKTVSNPDYEGMAAFTPVINGVAGNLAAIQASRMSTVLVSLVVPGHLLFLYTVQLLQGGHAAMTSAFIICYLSAALLQVAILIYTAGLMVHWLWRRGLDPDNYSIPYLTALGDLLGTGFLALSFRLVMMF
;
A
#
# COMPACT_ATOMS: atom_id res chain seq x y z
N MET A 1 4.04 -10.21 -19.62
CA MET A 1 4.99 -9.35 -20.36
C MET A 1 4.43 -8.92 -21.72
N SER A 2 3.13 -8.68 -21.85
CA SER A 2 2.49 -8.34 -23.14
C SER A 2 2.82 -6.92 -23.61
N ILE A 3 2.88 -5.95 -22.68
CA ILE A 3 3.15 -4.54 -22.98
C ILE A 3 4.58 -4.34 -23.50
N SER A 4 5.57 -4.97 -22.85
CA SER A 4 6.98 -4.92 -23.29
C SER A 4 7.17 -5.58 -24.67
N SER A 5 6.50 -6.71 -24.93
CA SER A 5 6.53 -7.35 -26.25
C SER A 5 5.96 -6.49 -27.37
N ILE A 6 4.88 -5.75 -27.11
CA ILE A 6 4.32 -4.80 -28.10
C ILE A 6 5.32 -3.69 -28.41
N GLY A 7 5.97 -3.12 -27.38
CA GLY A 7 7.01 -2.11 -27.57
C GLY A 7 8.22 -2.61 -28.36
N GLY A 8 8.66 -3.85 -28.10
CA GLY A 8 9.73 -4.49 -28.86
C GLY A 8 9.38 -4.72 -30.34
N LEU A 9 8.13 -5.10 -30.63
CA LEU A 9 7.67 -5.34 -32.00
C LEU A 9 7.55 -4.04 -32.82
N ILE A 10 7.16 -2.94 -32.15
CA ILE A 10 7.19 -1.60 -32.76
C ILE A 10 8.63 -1.23 -33.12
N LEU A 11 9.56 -1.38 -32.17
CA LEU A 11 10.97 -1.04 -32.39
C LEU A 11 11.58 -1.85 -33.54
N ASP A 12 11.38 -3.17 -33.55
CA ASP A 12 11.90 -4.08 -34.57
C ASP A 12 11.42 -3.69 -35.98
N LYS A 13 10.13 -3.36 -36.10
CA LYS A 13 9.52 -2.94 -37.37
C LYS A 13 10.01 -1.57 -37.84
N THR A 14 10.33 -0.65 -36.93
CA THR A 14 10.82 0.69 -37.27
C THR A 14 12.30 0.70 -37.63
N VAL A 15 13.14 -0.01 -36.87
CA VAL A 15 14.59 -0.11 -37.11
C VAL A 15 14.92 -0.89 -38.38
N SER A 16 14.00 -1.74 -38.86
CA SER A 16 14.13 -2.42 -40.16
C SER A 16 14.22 -1.46 -41.36
N ASN A 17 13.84 -0.19 -41.21
CA ASN A 17 14.04 0.84 -42.23
C ASN A 17 15.37 1.58 -41.96
N PRO A 18 16.33 1.59 -42.91
CA PRO A 18 17.64 2.20 -42.72
C PRO A 18 17.62 3.70 -42.36
N ASP A 19 16.56 4.43 -42.72
CA ASP A 19 16.40 5.84 -42.34
C ASP A 19 16.16 6.05 -40.82
N TYR A 20 15.78 5.00 -40.09
CA TYR A 20 15.38 5.06 -38.67
C TYR A 20 16.24 4.21 -37.74
N GLU A 21 17.34 3.62 -38.22
CA GLU A 21 18.21 2.73 -37.42
C GLU A 21 18.74 3.42 -36.14
N GLY A 22 19.02 4.73 -36.24
CA GLY A 22 19.46 5.55 -35.10
C GLY A 22 18.46 5.66 -33.94
N MET A 23 17.17 5.35 -34.15
CA MET A 23 16.14 5.35 -33.10
C MET A 23 16.44 4.33 -31.98
N ALA A 24 17.06 3.20 -32.32
CA ALA A 24 17.42 2.17 -31.36
C ALA A 24 18.31 2.71 -30.23
N ALA A 25 19.21 3.66 -30.54
CA ALA A 25 20.09 4.30 -29.55
C ALA A 25 19.34 5.16 -28.53
N PHE A 26 18.21 5.76 -28.91
CA PHE A 26 17.40 6.60 -28.02
C PHE A 26 16.40 5.80 -27.17
N THR A 27 16.10 4.57 -27.56
CA THR A 27 15.06 3.74 -26.93
C THR A 27 15.35 3.42 -25.45
N PRO A 28 16.58 3.04 -25.05
CA PRO A 28 16.91 2.86 -23.63
C PRO A 28 16.80 4.15 -22.81
N VAL A 29 17.10 5.31 -23.41
CA VAL A 29 17.05 6.60 -22.73
C VAL A 29 15.61 7.00 -22.46
N ILE A 30 14.75 6.99 -23.49
CA ILE A 30 13.34 7.40 -23.34
C ILE A 30 12.57 6.45 -22.43
N ASN A 31 12.73 5.12 -22.60
CA ASN A 31 12.03 4.12 -21.79
C ASN A 31 12.62 4.03 -20.38
N GLY A 32 13.95 4.09 -20.27
CA GLY A 32 14.66 3.97 -19.00
C GLY A 32 14.45 5.16 -18.08
N VAL A 33 14.56 6.40 -18.60
CA VAL A 33 14.37 7.61 -17.78
C VAL A 33 12.92 7.69 -17.28
N ALA A 34 11.94 7.63 -18.17
CA ALA A 34 10.53 7.76 -17.78
C ALA A 34 10.07 6.60 -16.87
N GLY A 35 10.40 5.36 -17.23
CA GLY A 35 10.01 4.18 -16.46
C GLY A 35 10.61 4.14 -15.06
N ASN A 36 11.90 4.48 -14.92
CA ASN A 36 12.56 4.49 -13.62
C ASN A 36 12.06 5.62 -12.74
N LEU A 37 11.80 6.82 -13.28
CA LEU A 37 11.23 7.92 -12.50
C LEU A 37 9.86 7.55 -11.93
N ALA A 38 8.97 6.97 -12.73
CA ALA A 38 7.66 6.51 -12.29
C ALA A 38 7.76 5.42 -11.21
N ALA A 39 8.65 4.44 -11.40
CA ALA A 39 8.88 3.37 -10.43
C ALA A 39 9.44 3.90 -9.09
N ILE A 40 10.40 4.84 -9.15
CA ILE A 40 10.95 5.49 -7.96
C ILE A 40 9.87 6.28 -7.23
N GLN A 41 9.04 7.04 -7.96
CA GLN A 41 7.95 7.81 -7.35
C GLN A 41 6.95 6.87 -6.65
N ALA A 42 6.51 5.81 -7.31
CA ALA A 42 5.59 4.83 -6.73
C ALA A 42 6.19 4.16 -5.47
N SER A 43 7.46 3.75 -5.54
CA SER A 43 8.18 3.17 -4.40
C SER A 43 8.30 4.13 -3.21
N ARG A 44 8.62 5.41 -3.48
CA ARG A 44 8.69 6.46 -2.45
C ARG A 44 7.33 6.70 -1.80
N MET A 45 6.26 6.81 -2.60
CA MET A 45 4.90 6.98 -2.07
C MET A 45 4.49 5.81 -1.18
N SER A 46 4.73 4.58 -1.62
CA SER A 46 4.45 3.38 -0.82
C SER A 46 5.24 3.37 0.50
N THR A 47 6.52 3.74 0.46
CA THR A 47 7.37 3.78 1.66
C THR A 47 6.89 4.84 2.64
N VAL A 48 6.53 6.03 2.15
CA VAL A 48 6.02 7.13 2.99
C VAL A 48 4.73 6.74 3.68
N LEU A 49 3.77 6.15 2.96
CA LEU A 49 2.49 5.72 3.52
C LEU A 49 2.67 4.69 4.64
N VAL A 50 3.53 3.69 4.45
CA VAL A 50 3.83 2.68 5.47
C VAL A 50 4.57 3.30 6.66
N SER A 51 5.51 4.21 6.41
CA SER A 51 6.27 4.87 7.49
C SER A 51 5.41 5.76 8.40
N LEU A 52 4.28 6.27 7.89
CA LEU A 52 3.37 7.14 8.64
C LEU A 52 2.45 6.37 9.61
N VAL A 53 2.37 5.03 9.50
CA VAL A 53 1.48 4.20 10.33
C VAL A 53 1.79 4.36 11.81
N VAL A 54 3.04 4.09 12.23
CA VAL A 54 3.47 4.18 13.63
C VAL A 54 3.29 5.59 14.22
N PRO A 55 3.84 6.67 13.62
CA PRO A 55 3.67 8.00 14.17
C PRO A 55 2.21 8.47 14.17
N GLY A 56 1.40 8.06 13.18
CA GLY A 56 -0.03 8.37 13.13
C GLY A 56 -0.80 7.74 14.30
N HIS A 57 -0.56 6.46 14.57
CA HIS A 57 -1.18 5.76 15.70
C HIS A 57 -0.73 6.32 17.06
N LEU A 58 0.54 6.70 17.21
CA LEU A 58 1.04 7.34 18.43
C LEU A 58 0.40 8.72 18.66
N LEU A 59 0.25 9.52 17.61
CA LEU A 59 -0.44 10.81 17.69
C LEU A 59 -1.90 10.62 18.12
N PHE A 60 -2.58 9.60 17.57
CA PHE A 60 -3.95 9.28 17.95
C PHE A 60 -4.08 8.86 19.43
N LEU A 61 -3.17 8.02 19.93
CA LEU A 61 -3.17 7.66 21.36
C LEU A 61 -2.94 8.88 22.25
N TYR A 62 -2.02 9.78 21.85
CA TYR A 62 -1.75 11.02 22.58
C TYR A 62 -2.98 11.92 22.66
N THR A 63 -3.73 12.10 21.56
CA THR A 63 -4.96 12.92 21.59
C THR A 63 -6.05 12.28 22.45
N VAL A 64 -6.21 10.95 22.43
CA VAL A 64 -7.16 10.24 23.31
C VAL A 64 -6.79 10.44 24.77
N GLN A 65 -5.50 10.37 25.12
CA GLN A 65 -5.03 10.61 26.48
C GLN A 65 -5.36 12.02 26.98
N LEU A 66 -5.21 13.03 26.12
CA LEU A 66 -5.59 14.42 26.44
C LEU A 66 -7.10 14.59 26.62
N LEU A 67 -7.91 13.99 25.74
CA LEU A 67 -9.37 14.14 25.74
C LEU A 67 -10.07 13.35 26.85
N GLN A 68 -9.61 12.15 27.18
CA GLN A 68 -10.21 11.29 28.22
C GLN A 68 -9.64 11.56 29.62
N GLY A 69 -8.82 12.61 29.77
CA GLY A 69 -8.32 13.06 31.07
C GLY A 69 -7.57 11.97 31.86
N GLY A 70 -6.84 11.09 31.17
CA GLY A 70 -6.06 10.02 31.80
C GLY A 70 -6.87 8.87 32.43
N HIS A 71 -8.19 8.81 32.27
CA HIS A 71 -9.02 7.72 32.79
C HIS A 71 -8.94 6.43 31.95
N ALA A 72 -8.40 6.51 30.74
CA ALA A 72 -8.02 5.33 29.98
C ALA A 72 -6.74 4.75 30.57
N ALA A 73 -6.75 3.46 30.93
CA ALA A 73 -5.57 2.73 31.39
C ALA A 73 -4.53 2.60 30.26
N MET A 74 -3.81 3.69 30.00
CA MET A 74 -2.71 3.78 29.02
C MET A 74 -1.45 3.15 29.63
N THR A 75 -1.57 1.88 30.03
CA THR A 75 -0.46 1.09 30.52
C THR A 75 0.49 0.81 29.34
N SER A 76 1.80 0.75 29.58
CA SER A 76 2.78 0.42 28.54
C SER A 76 2.46 -0.89 27.81
N ALA A 77 1.86 -1.86 28.51
CA ALA A 77 1.38 -3.11 27.93
C ALA A 77 0.26 -2.90 26.89
N PHE A 78 -0.68 -1.99 27.14
CA PHE A 78 -1.75 -1.65 26.20
C PHE A 78 -1.17 -0.99 24.94
N ILE A 79 -0.24 -0.06 25.09
CA ILE A 79 0.38 0.64 23.94
C ILE A 79 1.11 -0.36 23.04
N ILE A 80 1.88 -1.30 23.63
CA ILE A 80 2.59 -2.33 22.86
C ILE A 80 1.61 -3.25 22.14
N CYS A 81 0.56 -3.71 22.83
CA CYS A 81 -0.46 -4.59 22.25
C CYS A 81 -1.28 -3.89 21.15
N TYR A 82 -1.61 -2.61 21.35
CA TYR A 82 -2.32 -1.79 20.36
C TYR A 82 -1.47 -1.54 19.12
N LEU A 83 -0.19 -1.19 19.28
CA LEU A 83 0.70 -0.95 18.14
C LEU A 83 0.96 -2.23 17.34
N SER A 84 1.11 -3.38 18.00
CA SER A 84 1.28 -4.66 17.29
C SER A 84 0.01 -5.06 16.54
N ALA A 85 -1.17 -4.87 17.15
CA ALA A 85 -2.47 -5.05 16.50
C ALA A 85 -2.64 -4.14 15.27
N ALA A 86 -2.30 -2.86 15.39
CA ALA A 86 -2.41 -1.89 14.31
C ALA A 86 -1.49 -2.24 13.13
N LEU A 87 -0.23 -2.60 13.41
CA LEU A 87 0.70 -3.03 12.36
C LEU A 87 0.25 -4.33 11.68
N LEU A 88 -0.27 -5.28 12.45
CA LEU A 88 -0.84 -6.52 11.90
C LEU A 88 -2.05 -6.24 11.00
N GLN A 89 -2.96 -5.35 11.43
CA GLN A 89 -4.11 -4.94 10.63
C GLN A 89 -3.67 -4.33 9.29
N VAL A 90 -2.72 -3.39 9.30
CA VAL A 90 -2.21 -2.77 8.08
C VAL A 90 -1.56 -3.80 7.15
N ALA A 91 -0.78 -4.73 7.70
CA ALA A 91 -0.18 -5.81 6.91
C ALA A 91 -1.24 -6.69 6.21
N ILE A 92 -2.31 -7.05 6.93
CA ILE A 92 -3.43 -7.82 6.35
C ILE A 92 -4.15 -7.00 5.26
N LEU A 93 -4.37 -5.71 5.48
CA LEU A 93 -5.01 -4.83 4.49
C LEU A 93 -4.19 -4.69 3.21
N ILE A 94 -2.87 -4.49 3.31
CA ILE A 94 -1.99 -4.40 2.13
C ILE A 94 -1.98 -5.73 1.37
N TYR A 95 -1.90 -6.86 2.09
CA TYR A 95 -1.92 -8.18 1.46
C TYR A 95 -3.24 -8.45 0.73
N THR A 96 -4.37 -8.17 1.38
CA THR A 96 -5.71 -8.36 0.79
C THR A 96 -5.96 -7.41 -0.37
N ALA A 97 -5.44 -6.17 -0.31
CA ALA A 97 -5.49 -5.23 -1.43
C ALA A 97 -4.76 -5.79 -2.66
N GLY A 98 -3.56 -6.34 -2.49
CA GLY A 98 -2.82 -6.98 -3.59
C GLY A 98 -3.57 -8.16 -4.22
N LEU A 99 -4.21 -8.99 -3.40
CA LEU A 99 -5.04 -10.09 -3.87
C LEU A 99 -6.27 -9.60 -4.63
N MET A 100 -6.98 -8.60 -4.09
CA MET A 100 -8.17 -8.03 -4.70
C MET A 100 -7.88 -7.35 -6.02
N VAL A 101 -6.81 -6.55 -6.11
CA VAL A 101 -6.40 -5.89 -7.35
C VAL A 101 -6.19 -6.92 -8.46
N HIS A 102 -5.44 -7.99 -8.18
CA HIS A 102 -5.19 -9.05 -9.16
C HIS A 102 -6.47 -9.80 -9.56
N TRP A 103 -7.38 -10.03 -8.61
CA TRP A 103 -8.65 -10.69 -8.86
C TRP A 103 -9.62 -9.83 -9.66
N LEU A 104 -9.71 -8.53 -9.38
CA LEU A 104 -10.55 -7.57 -10.10
C LEU A 104 -10.06 -7.38 -11.53
N TRP A 105 -8.74 -7.28 -11.74
CA TRP A 105 -8.14 -7.25 -13.08
C TRP A 105 -8.49 -8.47 -13.91
N ARG A 106 -8.49 -9.69 -13.32
CA ARG A 106 -8.92 -10.91 -14.01
C ARG A 106 -10.39 -10.91 -14.43
N ARG A 107 -11.22 -10.08 -13.80
CA ARG A 107 -12.63 -9.90 -14.12
C ARG A 107 -12.91 -8.68 -15.01
N GLY A 108 -11.86 -7.96 -15.43
CA GLY A 108 -12.00 -6.72 -16.21
C GLY A 108 -12.64 -5.58 -15.42
N LEU A 109 -12.62 -5.64 -14.09
CA LEU A 109 -13.13 -4.59 -13.22
C LEU A 109 -11.99 -3.69 -12.77
N ASP A 110 -12.24 -2.38 -12.74
CA ASP A 110 -11.27 -1.40 -12.27
C ASP A 110 -11.10 -1.52 -10.74
N PRO A 111 -9.93 -1.98 -10.26
CA PRO A 111 -9.72 -2.19 -8.84
C PRO A 111 -9.84 -0.89 -8.04
N ASP A 112 -9.58 0.28 -8.61
CA ASP A 112 -9.64 1.53 -7.87
C ASP A 112 -11.09 1.90 -7.49
N ASN A 113 -12.07 1.50 -8.30
CA ASN A 113 -13.49 1.74 -8.03
C ASN A 113 -14.11 0.68 -7.12
N TYR A 114 -13.72 -0.59 -7.28
CA TYR A 114 -14.38 -1.70 -6.58
C TYR A 114 -13.66 -2.12 -5.30
N SER A 115 -12.36 -1.86 -5.15
CA SER A 115 -11.62 -2.42 -4.01
C SER A 115 -11.77 -1.63 -2.71
N ILE A 116 -11.92 -0.31 -2.80
CA ILE A 116 -11.95 0.59 -1.65
C ILE A 116 -13.05 0.20 -0.63
N PRO A 117 -14.33 -0.03 -1.02
CA PRO A 117 -15.38 -0.33 -0.05
C PRO A 117 -15.13 -1.60 0.76
N TYR A 118 -14.58 -2.65 0.13
CA TYR A 118 -14.29 -3.92 0.81
C TYR A 118 -13.08 -3.81 1.73
N LEU A 119 -12.02 -3.12 1.29
CA LEU A 119 -10.83 -2.91 2.11
C LEU A 119 -11.14 -2.05 3.32
N THR A 120 -11.97 -1.02 3.17
CA THR A 120 -12.46 -0.20 4.30
C THR A 120 -13.28 -1.04 5.27
N ALA A 121 -14.26 -1.81 4.80
CA ALA A 121 -15.09 -2.65 5.66
C ALA A 121 -14.27 -3.72 6.41
N LEU A 122 -13.29 -4.33 5.74
CA LEU A 122 -12.36 -5.28 6.37
C LEU A 122 -11.46 -4.57 7.39
N GLY A 123 -11.03 -3.34 7.09
CA GLY A 123 -10.28 -2.48 8.00
C GLY A 123 -11.06 -2.17 9.28
N ASP A 124 -12.34 -1.81 9.16
CA ASP A 124 -13.20 -1.51 10.31
C ASP A 124 -13.43 -2.75 11.18
N LEU A 125 -13.68 -3.90 10.55
CA LEU A 125 -13.87 -5.17 11.23
C LEU A 125 -12.61 -5.58 12.02
N LEU A 126 -11.45 -5.59 11.35
CA LEU A 126 -10.19 -5.96 11.98
C LEU A 126 -9.76 -4.96 13.03
N GLY A 127 -9.90 -3.66 12.76
CA GLY A 127 -9.52 -2.61 13.71
C GLY A 127 -10.34 -2.66 14.99
N THR A 128 -11.66 -2.81 14.86
CA THR A 128 -12.54 -2.96 16.03
C THR A 128 -12.25 -4.26 16.78
N GLY A 129 -12.08 -5.37 16.05
CA GLY A 129 -11.80 -6.67 16.63
C GLY A 129 -10.47 -6.73 17.38
N PHE A 130 -9.39 -6.23 16.77
CA PHE A 130 -8.07 -6.21 17.40
C PHE A 130 -8.01 -5.23 18.57
N LEU A 131 -8.64 -4.06 18.45
CA LEU A 131 -8.72 -3.12 19.58
C LEU A 131 -9.44 -3.75 20.78
N ALA A 132 -10.58 -4.40 20.55
CA ALA A 132 -11.32 -5.10 21.59
C ALA A 132 -10.49 -6.24 22.22
N LEU A 133 -9.71 -6.96 21.41
CA LEU A 133 -8.79 -7.99 21.88
C LEU A 133 -7.68 -7.38 22.75
N SER A 134 -7.06 -6.27 22.33
CA SER A 134 -6.03 -5.58 23.12
C SER A 134 -6.55 -5.15 24.48
N PHE A 135 -7.78 -4.61 24.56
CA PHE A 135 -8.41 -4.28 25.84
C PHE A 135 -8.65 -5.51 26.71
N ARG A 136 -9.19 -6.60 26.13
CA ARG A 136 -9.42 -7.85 26.89
C ARG A 136 -8.14 -8.45 27.44
N LEU A 137 -7.08 -8.48 26.63
CA LEU A 137 -5.78 -9.01 27.05
C LEU A 137 -5.18 -8.21 28.20
N VAL A 138 -5.24 -6.88 28.14
CA VAL A 138 -4.71 -6.02 29.20
C VAL A 138 -5.52 -6.12 30.49
N MET A 139 -6.85 -6.24 30.40
CA MET A 139 -7.72 -6.40 31.58
C MET A 139 -7.61 -7.77 32.25
N MET A 140 -6.98 -8.75 31.60
CA MET A 140 -6.78 -10.10 32.12
C MET A 140 -5.53 -10.21 33.02
N PHE A 141 -4.64 -9.23 32.96
CA PHE A 141 -3.45 -9.09 33.81
C PHE A 141 -3.62 -7.96 34.82
#